data_AF-A0A060BM13-F1
#
_entry.id   AF-A0A060BM13-F1
#
_cell.length_a   1.000
_cell.length_b   1.000
_cell.length_c   1.000
_cell.angle_alpha   90.00
_cell.angle_beta   90.00
_cell.angle_gamma   90.00
#
_symmetry.space_group_name_H-M   'P 1'
#
loop_
_entity.id
_entity.type
_entity.pdbx_description
1 polymer ?
#
loop_
_entity_poly.entity_id
_entity_poly.type
_entity_poly.pdbx_seq_one_letter_code
_entity_poly.pdbx_strand_id
1 'polypeptide(L)'
;MTTATRSEQASTPPRHLLNLLEGIEGDYLSSYGVTEGITGSYSLHFDSVSKNQWLWNSTTSTYLSGDLDAAITAKAEYVVDNDLGGIMIWELAGDYSWNEDEGQYEMGDELVSLIHDVFTTAGDYDTTKAADGVQTPTEAIDLSIEYTDFALGDNNYPISPKVIFTNN
;
A
#
# COMPACT_ATOMS: atom_id res chain seq x y z
N MET A 1 22.98 0.90 -30.50
CA MET A 1 21.87 0.73 -29.55
C MET A 1 22.47 0.20 -28.27
N THR A 2 22.49 1.00 -27.22
CA THR A 2 22.94 0.57 -25.89
C THR A 2 21.81 -0.24 -25.29
N THR A 3 22.01 -1.54 -25.09
CA THR A 3 21.11 -2.37 -24.29
C THR A 3 21.04 -1.77 -22.89
N ALA A 4 19.88 -1.25 -22.50
CA ALA A 4 19.65 -0.86 -21.13
C ALA A 4 19.82 -2.12 -20.26
N THR A 5 20.81 -2.11 -19.37
CA THR A 5 20.97 -3.15 -18.34
C THR A 5 19.79 -3.06 -17.39
N ARG A 6 19.11 -4.19 -17.16
CA ARG A 6 17.98 -4.29 -16.22
C ARG A 6 18.42 -3.79 -14.84
N SER A 7 17.63 -2.93 -14.20
CA SER A 7 17.91 -2.52 -12.81
C SER A 7 17.85 -3.74 -11.88
N GLU A 8 18.72 -3.76 -10.87
CA GLU A 8 18.78 -4.84 -9.88
C GLU A 8 17.59 -4.84 -8.90
N GLN A 9 16.71 -3.84 -8.95
CA GLN A 9 15.50 -3.80 -8.12
C GLN A 9 14.42 -4.72 -8.69
N ALA A 10 13.95 -5.66 -7.86
CA ALA A 10 12.79 -6.49 -8.17
C ALA A 10 11.51 -5.66 -7.97
N SER A 11 10.90 -5.22 -9.08
CA SER A 11 9.55 -4.68 -9.10
C SER A 11 8.65 -5.72 -9.78
N THR A 12 7.71 -6.26 -9.01
CA THR A 12 6.91 -7.41 -9.39
C THR A 12 5.46 -7.18 -8.96
N PRO A 13 4.48 -7.36 -9.84
CA PRO A 13 3.07 -7.23 -9.47
C PRO A 13 2.61 -8.38 -8.56
N PRO A 14 1.63 -8.16 -7.67
CA PRO A 14 1.02 -9.19 -6.82
C PRO A 14 0.75 -10.54 -7.50
N ARG A 15 0.18 -10.55 -8.71
CA ARG A 15 -0.06 -11.81 -9.47
C ARG A 15 1.20 -12.68 -9.64
N HIS A 16 2.36 -12.06 -9.87
CA HIS A 16 3.60 -12.81 -10.06
C HIS A 16 4.18 -13.26 -8.73
N LEU A 17 3.98 -12.51 -7.63
CA LEU A 17 4.32 -13.00 -6.30
C LEU A 17 3.53 -14.28 -5.96
N LEU A 18 2.23 -14.29 -6.25
CA LEU A 18 1.39 -15.46 -6.00
C LEU A 18 1.79 -16.66 -6.87
N ASN A 19 2.12 -16.44 -8.16
CA ASN A 19 2.69 -17.50 -8.99
C ASN A 19 4.01 -18.04 -8.41
N LEU A 20 4.92 -17.17 -7.95
CA LEU A 20 6.18 -17.59 -7.32
C LEU A 20 5.96 -18.39 -6.04
N LEU A 21 4.94 -18.05 -5.24
CA LEU A 21 4.53 -18.79 -4.04
C LEU A 21 4.10 -20.22 -4.38
N GLU A 22 3.37 -20.39 -5.49
CA GLU A 22 2.91 -21.69 -6.00
C GLU A 22 3.96 -22.42 -6.88
N GLY A 23 5.14 -21.82 -7.11
CA GLY A 23 6.17 -22.38 -7.98
C GLY A 23 5.82 -22.36 -9.47
N ILE A 24 4.95 -21.44 -9.89
CA ILE A 24 4.50 -21.22 -11.26
C ILE A 24 5.35 -20.10 -11.90
N GLU A 25 5.92 -20.35 -13.07
CA GLU A 25 6.74 -19.35 -13.77
C GLU A 25 5.88 -18.21 -14.37
N GLY A 26 4.74 -18.56 -14.94
CA GLY A 26 3.89 -17.63 -15.70
C GLY A 26 4.25 -17.65 -17.17
N ASP A 27 3.27 -17.92 -18.03
CA ASP A 27 3.45 -17.93 -19.49
C ASP A 27 3.87 -16.56 -20.07
N TYR A 28 3.52 -15.49 -19.36
CA TYR A 28 3.81 -14.09 -19.70
C TYR A 28 5.28 -13.72 -19.59
N LEU A 29 6.13 -14.51 -18.93
CA LEU A 29 7.56 -14.20 -18.74
C LEU A 29 8.29 -13.91 -20.06
N SER A 30 7.96 -14.67 -21.10
CA SER A 30 8.54 -14.52 -22.44
C SER A 30 8.27 -13.13 -23.04
N SER A 31 7.09 -12.57 -22.78
CA SER A 31 6.69 -11.22 -23.23
C SER A 31 7.49 -10.12 -22.52
N TYR A 32 8.03 -10.41 -21.34
CA TYR A 32 8.92 -9.51 -20.58
C TYR A 32 10.41 -9.82 -20.80
N GLY A 33 10.74 -10.75 -21.70
CA GLY A 33 12.13 -11.14 -22.00
C GLY A 33 12.84 -11.85 -20.86
N VAL A 34 12.08 -12.46 -19.93
CA VAL A 34 12.61 -13.28 -18.84
C VAL A 34 12.74 -14.73 -19.34
N THR A 35 13.90 -15.32 -19.11
CA THR A 35 14.21 -16.70 -19.56
C THR A 35 14.70 -17.60 -18.44
N GLU A 36 14.98 -17.01 -17.28
CA GLU A 36 15.38 -17.68 -16.06
C GLU A 36 14.17 -18.31 -15.39
N GLY A 37 14.29 -19.60 -15.05
CA GLY A 37 13.27 -20.31 -14.30
C GLY A 37 13.37 -20.10 -12.78
N ILE A 38 12.40 -20.66 -12.05
CA ILE A 38 12.38 -20.57 -10.58
C ILE A 38 13.47 -21.47 -9.98
N THR A 39 14.27 -20.90 -9.07
CA THR A 39 15.25 -21.63 -8.27
C THR A 39 14.86 -21.60 -6.79
N GLY A 40 14.74 -22.77 -6.16
CA GLY A 40 14.26 -22.88 -4.78
C GLY A 40 12.75 -22.73 -4.67
N SER A 41 12.26 -22.35 -3.50
CA SER A 41 10.84 -22.11 -3.23
C SER A 41 10.67 -20.83 -2.44
N TYR A 42 9.52 -20.17 -2.62
CA TYR A 42 9.14 -19.00 -1.85
C TYR A 42 8.19 -19.38 -0.72
N SER A 43 8.38 -18.80 0.46
CA SER A 43 7.44 -18.91 1.58
C SER A 43 6.83 -17.54 1.88
N LEU A 44 5.51 -17.51 2.06
CA LEU A 44 4.78 -16.32 2.47
C LEU A 44 4.97 -16.06 3.97
N HIS A 45 5.20 -14.79 4.29
CA HIS A 45 5.29 -14.29 5.65
C HIS A 45 4.38 -13.06 5.83
N PHE A 46 3.90 -12.89 7.05
CA PHE A 46 3.14 -11.73 7.50
C PHE A 46 3.65 -11.33 8.88
N ASP A 47 3.88 -10.04 9.08
CA ASP A 47 4.23 -9.50 10.39
C ASP A 47 3.01 -8.85 11.05
N SER A 48 2.59 -9.37 12.20
CA SER A 48 1.37 -8.92 12.87
C SER A 48 1.45 -7.52 13.46
N VAL A 49 2.65 -6.95 13.61
CA VAL A 49 2.87 -5.61 14.17
C VAL A 49 2.80 -4.56 13.07
N SER A 50 3.64 -4.70 12.05
CA SER A 50 3.72 -3.76 10.92
C SER A 50 2.67 -3.99 9.85
N LYS A 51 1.96 -5.13 9.89
CA LYS A 51 0.93 -5.55 8.93
C LYS A 51 1.45 -5.70 7.49
N ASN A 52 2.75 -5.93 7.32
CA ASN A 52 3.38 -6.13 6.02
C ASN A 52 3.47 -7.62 5.67
N GLN A 53 3.44 -7.91 4.36
CA GLN A 53 3.71 -9.23 3.80
C GLN A 53 4.98 -9.24 2.95
N TRP A 54 5.59 -10.42 2.87
CA TRP A 54 6.71 -10.68 1.97
C TRP A 54 6.83 -12.16 1.64
N LEU A 55 7.51 -12.43 0.53
CA LEU A 55 8.01 -13.75 0.21
C LEU A 55 9.50 -13.85 0.54
N TRP A 56 9.90 -15.00 1.07
CA TRP A 56 11.31 -15.33 1.31
C TRP A 56 11.69 -16.61 0.57
N ASN A 57 12.82 -16.58 -0.15
CA ASN A 57 13.43 -17.75 -0.76
C ASN A 57 14.84 -17.94 -0.21
N SER A 58 15.03 -18.94 0.64
CA SER A 58 16.32 -19.20 1.30
C SER A 58 17.39 -19.72 0.35
N THR A 59 17.02 -20.37 -0.75
CA THR A 59 17.98 -20.93 -1.72
C THR A 59 18.69 -19.81 -2.47
N THR A 60 17.96 -18.76 -2.83
CA THR A 60 18.50 -17.60 -3.56
C THR A 60 18.79 -16.41 -2.65
N SER A 61 18.42 -16.49 -1.36
CA SER A 61 18.44 -15.36 -0.42
C SER A 61 17.63 -14.15 -0.93
N THR A 62 16.51 -14.42 -1.59
CA THR A 62 15.65 -13.39 -2.20
C THR A 62 14.51 -13.03 -1.25
N TYR A 63 14.39 -11.74 -0.97
CA TYR A 63 13.27 -11.13 -0.24
C TYR A 63 12.44 -10.30 -1.21
N LEU A 64 11.13 -10.57 -1.27
CA LEU A 64 10.19 -9.80 -2.09
C LEU A 64 9.10 -9.25 -1.19
N SER A 65 9.09 -7.94 -0.96
CA SER A 65 7.95 -7.28 -0.30
C SER A 65 6.77 -7.22 -1.27
N GLY A 66 5.57 -7.41 -0.75
CA GLY A 66 4.35 -7.22 -1.52
C GLY A 66 3.15 -7.12 -0.60
N ASP A 67 2.15 -6.36 -1.03
CA ASP A 67 0.84 -6.35 -0.39
C ASP A 67 -0.04 -7.43 -1.05
N LEU A 68 -0.47 -8.41 -0.25
CA LEU A 68 -1.45 -9.42 -0.62
C LEU A 68 -2.63 -9.32 0.37
N ASP A 69 -3.49 -10.33 0.39
CA ASP A 69 -4.80 -10.28 1.05
C ASP A 69 -4.71 -9.88 2.52
N ALA A 70 -3.78 -10.45 3.29
CA ALA A 70 -3.69 -10.16 4.73
C ALA A 70 -3.23 -8.72 5.02
N ALA A 71 -2.29 -8.18 4.24
CA ALA A 71 -1.84 -6.80 4.38
C ALA A 71 -2.90 -5.80 3.90
N ILE A 72 -3.54 -6.07 2.75
CA ILE A 72 -4.61 -5.21 2.23
C ILE A 72 -5.84 -5.24 3.14
N THR A 73 -6.25 -6.41 3.65
CA THR A 73 -7.32 -6.53 4.65
C THR A 73 -7.01 -5.67 5.87
N ALA A 74 -5.83 -5.82 6.48
CA ALA A 74 -5.45 -5.05 7.66
C ALA A 74 -5.41 -3.54 7.41
N LYS A 75 -5.02 -3.10 6.21
CA LYS A 75 -5.04 -1.68 5.81
C LYS A 75 -6.46 -1.16 5.57
N ALA A 76 -7.33 -1.97 4.96
CA ALA A 76 -8.73 -1.62 4.74
C ALA A 76 -9.50 -1.52 6.07
N GLU A 77 -9.30 -2.49 6.96
CA GLU A 77 -9.82 -2.45 8.33
C GLU A 77 -9.32 -1.21 9.08
N TYR A 78 -8.02 -0.89 8.98
CA TYR A 78 -7.48 0.33 9.60
C TYR A 78 -8.14 1.61 9.09
N VAL A 79 -8.49 1.66 7.80
CA VAL A 79 -9.21 2.81 7.22
C VAL A 79 -10.62 2.95 7.78
N VAL A 80 -11.32 1.84 7.98
CA VAL A 80 -12.63 1.82 8.63
C VAL A 80 -12.51 2.21 10.11
N ASP A 81 -11.58 1.58 10.84
CA ASP A 81 -11.41 1.76 12.29
C ASP A 81 -10.95 3.18 12.68
N ASN A 82 -10.39 3.94 11.75
CA ASN A 82 -9.87 5.29 12.00
C ASN A 82 -10.64 6.36 11.24
N ASP A 83 -11.80 6.04 10.66
CA ASP A 83 -12.62 6.98 9.89
C ASP A 83 -11.74 7.74 8.86
N LEU A 84 -10.98 7.01 8.05
CA LEU A 84 -10.19 7.60 6.97
C LEU A 84 -11.02 7.68 5.68
N GLY A 85 -10.72 8.68 4.85
CA GLY A 85 -11.49 8.96 3.63
C GLY A 85 -11.37 7.92 2.51
N GLY A 86 -10.52 6.89 2.65
CA GLY A 86 -10.35 5.80 1.69
C GLY A 86 -8.89 5.37 1.48
N ILE A 87 -8.68 4.55 0.45
CA ILE A 87 -7.37 4.01 0.03
C ILE A 87 -7.08 4.43 -1.41
N MET A 88 -5.81 4.71 -1.70
CA MET A 88 -5.29 4.89 -3.06
C MET A 88 -4.44 3.66 -3.44
N ILE A 89 -4.58 3.20 -4.68
CA ILE A 89 -3.93 2.00 -5.20
C ILE A 89 -2.96 2.38 -6.32
N TRP A 90 -1.74 1.84 -6.26
CA TRP A 90 -0.76 1.90 -7.35
C TRP A 90 -0.28 0.47 -7.67
N GLU A 91 -0.58 -0.11 -8.83
CA GLU A 91 -1.53 0.32 -9.88
C GLU A 91 -2.52 -0.81 -10.17
N LEU A 92 -3.61 -0.51 -10.89
CA LEU A 92 -4.66 -1.49 -11.19
C LEU A 92 -4.13 -2.72 -11.95
N ALA A 93 -3.17 -2.55 -12.87
CA ALA A 93 -2.58 -3.67 -13.61
C ALA A 93 -1.71 -4.61 -12.75
N GLY A 94 -1.48 -4.25 -11.48
CA GLY A 94 -0.79 -5.09 -10.50
C GLY A 94 -1.71 -6.09 -9.80
N ASP A 95 -3.02 -5.79 -9.73
CA ASP A 95 -4.00 -6.64 -9.08
C ASP A 95 -4.19 -7.96 -9.86
N TYR A 96 -4.79 -8.95 -9.21
CA TYR A 96 -4.71 -10.33 -9.63
C TYR A 96 -6.05 -11.05 -9.59
N SER A 97 -6.15 -12.14 -10.35
CA SER A 97 -7.18 -13.19 -10.22
C SER A 97 -6.58 -14.54 -10.63
N TRP A 98 -7.15 -15.65 -10.13
CA TRP A 98 -6.76 -17.00 -10.57
C TRP A 98 -7.43 -17.34 -11.91
N ASN A 99 -6.64 -17.78 -12.88
CA ASN A 99 -7.12 -18.30 -14.15
C ASN A 99 -7.04 -19.85 -14.12
N GLU A 100 -8.20 -20.51 -14.02
CA GLU A 100 -8.30 -21.98 -13.96
C GLU A 100 -7.85 -22.67 -15.25
N ASP A 101 -8.10 -22.04 -16.40
CA ASP A 101 -7.77 -22.64 -17.71
C ASP A 101 -6.26 -22.66 -17.95
N GLU A 102 -5.55 -21.62 -17.49
CA GLU A 102 -4.09 -21.49 -17.59
C GLU A 102 -3.35 -22.04 -16.37
N GLY A 103 -4.06 -22.25 -15.24
CA GLY A 103 -3.48 -22.72 -13.99
C GLY A 103 -2.47 -21.75 -13.38
N GLN A 104 -2.73 -20.44 -13.47
CA GLN A 104 -1.85 -19.38 -12.97
C GLN A 104 -2.64 -18.13 -12.53
N TYR A 105 -2.01 -17.28 -11.73
CA TYR A 105 -2.50 -15.93 -11.44
C TYR A 105 -2.17 -14.95 -12.59
N GLU A 106 -3.18 -14.19 -13.00
CA GLU A 106 -3.11 -13.18 -14.05
C GLU A 106 -3.55 -11.80 -13.55
N MET A 107 -3.67 -10.81 -14.43
CA MET A 107 -4.27 -9.52 -14.06
C MET A 107 -5.75 -9.72 -13.68
N GLY A 108 -6.18 -9.08 -12.61
CA GLY A 108 -7.54 -9.20 -12.10
C GLY A 108 -7.92 -8.07 -11.16
N ASP A 109 -8.86 -8.32 -10.25
CA ASP A 109 -9.42 -7.32 -9.34
C ASP A 109 -9.69 -7.83 -7.91
N GLU A 110 -9.02 -8.92 -7.47
CA GLU A 110 -9.26 -9.52 -6.15
C GLU A 110 -8.94 -8.56 -5.00
N LEU A 111 -7.84 -7.80 -5.05
CA LEU A 111 -7.50 -6.86 -3.97
C LEU A 111 -8.45 -5.65 -3.97
N VAL A 112 -8.85 -5.15 -5.14
CA VAL A 112 -9.84 -4.08 -5.25
C VAL A 112 -11.21 -4.54 -4.73
N SER A 113 -11.63 -5.75 -5.09
CA SER A 113 -12.88 -6.36 -4.61
C SER A 113 -12.86 -6.55 -3.10
N LEU A 114 -11.74 -7.01 -2.54
CA LEU A 114 -11.55 -7.10 -1.10
C LEU A 114 -11.73 -5.75 -0.41
N ILE A 115 -11.07 -4.69 -0.91
CA ILE A 115 -11.21 -3.33 -0.36
C ILE A 115 -12.66 -2.86 -0.43
N HIS A 116 -13.33 -3.08 -1.57
CA HIS A 116 -14.73 -2.74 -1.77
C HIS A 116 -15.64 -3.45 -0.75
N ASP A 117 -15.43 -4.75 -0.53
CA ASP A 117 -16.26 -5.53 0.38
C ASP A 117 -16.08 -5.08 1.84
N VAL A 118 -14.86 -4.77 2.26
CA VAL A 118 -14.60 -4.19 3.58
C VAL A 118 -15.30 -2.83 3.72
N PHE A 119 -15.22 -1.95 2.72
CA PHE A 119 -15.81 -0.61 2.81
C PHE A 119 -17.33 -0.59 2.70
N THR A 120 -17.93 -1.49 1.94
CA THR A 120 -19.40 -1.56 1.80
C THR A 120 -20.07 -2.23 2.98
N THR A 121 -19.32 -2.99 3.78
CA THR A 121 -19.80 -3.59 5.03
C THR A 121 -19.50 -2.74 6.26
N ALA A 122 -18.70 -1.68 6.12
CA ALA A 122 -18.40 -0.73 7.18
C ALA A 122 -19.67 0.01 7.66
N GLY A 123 -19.67 0.40 8.93
CA GLY A 123 -20.70 1.25 9.51
C GLY A 123 -20.65 2.68 8.98
N ASP A 124 -21.58 3.51 9.45
CA ASP A 124 -21.57 4.94 9.13
C ASP A 124 -20.29 5.59 9.63
N TYR A 125 -19.68 6.40 8.76
CA TYR A 125 -18.51 7.21 9.07
C TYR A 125 -18.82 8.27 10.13
N ASP A 126 -17.93 8.47 11.11
CA ASP A 126 -18.11 9.58 12.06
C ASP A 126 -17.81 10.94 11.42
N THR A 127 -18.87 11.72 11.21
CA THR A 127 -18.77 13.07 10.65
C THR A 127 -18.45 14.14 11.71
N THR A 128 -18.25 13.75 12.97
CA THR A 128 -18.00 14.65 14.09
C THR A 128 -16.54 15.06 14.12
N LYS A 129 -16.30 16.35 13.88
CA LYS A 129 -14.93 16.92 13.95
C LYS A 129 -14.46 17.17 15.38
N ALA A 130 -15.38 17.26 16.33
CA ALA A 130 -15.07 17.45 17.73
C ALA A 130 -14.75 16.10 18.36
N ALA A 131 -13.68 16.03 19.17
CA ALA A 131 -13.39 14.83 19.94
C ALA A 131 -14.57 14.49 20.88
N ASP A 132 -14.72 13.20 21.19
CA ASP A 132 -15.79 12.71 22.06
C ASP A 132 -15.90 13.50 23.36
N GLY A 133 -17.12 13.99 23.63
CA GLY A 133 -17.43 14.78 24.83
C GLY A 133 -16.99 16.24 24.79
N VAL A 134 -16.42 16.73 23.68
CA VAL A 134 -16.09 18.15 23.51
C VAL A 134 -17.30 18.91 22.95
N GLN A 135 -17.84 19.83 23.76
CA GLN A 135 -18.90 20.73 23.29
C GLN A 135 -18.35 21.68 22.22
N THR A 136 -18.99 21.70 21.06
CA THR A 136 -18.65 22.65 19.98
C THR A 136 -18.86 24.10 20.46
N PRO A 137 -17.89 25.00 20.22
CA PRO A 137 -18.05 26.41 20.57
C PRO A 137 -19.29 27.03 19.90
N THR A 138 -20.05 27.84 20.65
CA THR A 138 -21.23 28.56 20.13
C THR A 138 -20.89 29.97 19.63
N GLU A 139 -19.67 30.41 19.85
CA GLU A 139 -19.15 31.72 19.47
C GLU A 139 -17.75 31.55 18.87
N ALA A 140 -17.38 32.47 17.98
CA ALA A 140 -16.06 32.50 17.35
C ALA A 140 -15.54 33.94 17.30
N ILE A 141 -14.21 34.08 17.37
CA ILE A 141 -13.50 35.32 17.05
C ILE A 141 -12.89 35.19 15.65
N ASP A 142 -12.78 36.30 14.93
CA ASP A 142 -12.13 36.31 13.62
C ASP A 142 -10.60 36.37 13.81
N LEU A 143 -10.00 35.19 13.97
CA LEU A 143 -8.57 35.00 14.18
C LEU A 143 -7.98 34.13 13.07
N SER A 144 -6.89 34.60 12.46
CA SER A 144 -6.09 33.81 11.52
C SER A 144 -4.80 33.34 12.18
N ILE A 145 -4.38 32.11 11.85
CA ILE A 145 -3.13 31.50 12.31
C ILE A 145 -2.33 31.07 11.08
N GLU A 146 -1.10 31.54 10.97
CA GLU A 146 -0.17 31.19 9.89
C GLU A 146 1.13 30.61 10.44
N TYR A 147 1.65 29.60 9.76
CA TYR A 147 2.97 29.03 10.02
C TYR A 147 3.91 29.45 8.90
N THR A 148 4.97 30.18 9.24
CA THR A 148 5.93 30.75 8.28
C THR A 148 7.37 30.40 8.67
N ASP A 149 8.33 30.85 7.87
CA ASP A 149 9.78 30.75 8.16
C ASP A 149 10.26 29.32 8.46
N PHE A 150 9.69 28.32 7.77
CA PHE A 150 10.26 26.97 7.78
C PHE A 150 11.69 27.00 7.24
N ALA A 151 12.61 26.34 7.94
CA ALA A 151 13.95 26.12 7.41
C ALA A 151 13.90 25.21 6.18
N LEU A 152 14.89 25.31 5.28
CA LEU A 152 15.09 24.34 4.21
C LEU A 152 15.21 22.92 4.79
N GLY A 153 14.73 21.90 4.08
CA GLY A 153 14.54 20.53 4.58
C GLY A 153 15.66 20.01 5.49
N ASP A 154 16.91 20.06 5.04
CA ASP A 154 18.08 19.56 5.79
C ASP A 154 18.36 20.31 7.10
N ASN A 155 17.88 21.54 7.24
CA ASN A 155 18.04 22.38 8.42
C ASN A 155 16.77 22.43 9.29
N ASN A 156 15.68 21.75 8.90
CA ASN A 156 14.40 21.78 9.62
C ASN A 156 14.33 20.73 10.74
N TYR A 157 15.44 20.55 11.45
CA TYR A 157 15.62 19.62 12.56
C TYR A 157 16.11 20.38 13.80
N PRO A 158 15.23 20.80 14.73
CA PRO A 158 13.80 20.47 14.79
C PRO A 158 12.92 21.33 13.87
N ILE A 159 11.71 20.82 13.56
CA ILE A 159 10.67 21.60 12.89
C ILE A 159 10.27 22.76 13.80
N SER A 160 10.67 23.98 13.44
CA SER A 160 10.53 25.18 14.29
C SER A 160 10.07 26.41 13.49
N PRO A 161 8.88 26.34 12.85
CA PRO A 161 8.35 27.49 12.12
C PRO A 161 8.01 28.65 13.06
N LYS A 162 7.95 29.84 12.51
CA LYS A 162 7.33 30.99 13.17
C LYS A 162 5.80 30.84 13.10
N VAL A 163 5.11 31.10 14.21
CA VAL A 163 3.65 31.14 14.27
C VAL A 163 3.17 32.58 14.38
N ILE A 164 2.27 32.99 13.50
CA ILE A 164 1.70 34.34 13.45
C ILE A 164 0.21 34.25 13.77
N PHE A 165 -0.25 35.06 14.72
CA PHE A 165 -1.66 35.21 15.08
C PHE A 165 -2.14 36.60 14.64
N THR A 166 -3.22 36.67 13.86
CA THR A 166 -3.81 37.92 13.37
C THR A 166 -5.27 38.02 13.82
N ASN A 167 -5.59 39.06 14.59
CA ASN A 167 -6.97 39.42 14.93
C ASN A 167 -7.53 40.33 13.83
N ASN A 168 -8.58 39.89 13.14
CA ASN A 168 -9.14 40.54 11.96
C ASN A 168 -10.21 41.60 12.32
#